data_AF-A0A819TAT0-F1
#
_entry.id   AF-A0A819TAT0-F1
#
_cell.length_a   1.000
_cell.length_b   1.000
_cell.length_c   1.000
_cell.angle_alpha   90.00
_cell.angle_beta   90.00
_cell.angle_gamma   90.00
#
_symmetry.space_group_name_H-M   'P 1'
#
loop_
_entity.id
_entity.type
_entity.pdbx_description
1 polymer ?
#
loop_
_entity_poly.entity_id
_entity_poly.type
_entity_poly.pdbx_seq_one_letter_code
_entity_poly.pdbx_strand_id
1 'polypeptide(L)'
;MVYRALRIISDYSLLHKEFLFIRQIAVSNGYPLPFVLNVIRVTFERHRLASSSTPSSSFKIDQNKFNKNTNVSVKENLQKNQVLLVDIPYVGRLTSTFGKKLLNVAKQVKPTLHLQPIPRPFPKVLTLFARKDPVPRELLSNVVYNVNCTGCSAGYIGKTCRQVSRRFEEHGKVRLPSSPPPQHFPTLTTTSMFSQRPKRNVPIVNYALKEKNLDEAIEDIFKLSDEKNLKISQSAIYQHEVETGHFIDWDNWKLLSKDHKFYRLLIRESIQISKLEPSLNRTVRSVPLVIYPDSSSLFKAKFKMKAGV
;
A
#
# COMPACT_ATOMS: atom_id res chain seq x y z
N MET A 1 26.87 9.69 -13.99
CA MET A 1 27.50 10.69 -14.89
C MET A 1 27.34 10.28 -16.36
N VAL A 2 27.82 9.11 -16.77
CA VAL A 2 27.71 8.58 -18.16
C VAL A 2 26.31 8.68 -18.78
N TYR A 3 25.26 8.21 -18.09
CA TYR A 3 23.87 8.29 -18.60
C TYR A 3 23.37 9.73 -18.81
N ARG A 4 23.84 10.68 -18.00
CA ARG A 4 23.48 12.10 -18.14
C ARG A 4 24.18 12.72 -19.35
N ALA A 5 25.46 12.41 -19.55
CA ALA A 5 26.22 12.87 -20.71
C ALA A 5 25.54 12.47 -22.04
N LEU A 6 25.08 11.22 -22.14
CA LEU A 6 24.40 10.69 -23.34
C LEU A 6 23.06 11.36 -23.66
N ARG A 7 22.36 11.88 -22.65
CA ARG A 7 21.02 12.46 -22.82
C ARG A 7 21.06 13.97 -23.08
N ILE A 8 22.12 14.64 -22.66
CA ILE A 8 22.26 16.10 -22.73
C ILE A 8 23.07 16.50 -23.96
N ILE A 9 24.08 15.72 -24.34
CA ILE A 9 25.00 16.07 -25.43
C ILE A 9 24.49 15.48 -26.74
N SER A 10 24.36 16.32 -27.76
CA SER A 10 23.85 15.93 -29.08
C SER A 10 24.95 15.68 -30.12
N ASP A 11 26.16 16.20 -29.91
CA ASP A 11 27.31 16.01 -30.81
C ASP A 11 28.27 14.92 -30.28
N TYR A 12 28.74 14.06 -31.18
CA TYR A 12 29.60 12.93 -30.85
C TYR A 12 31.00 13.38 -30.40
N SER A 13 31.52 14.48 -30.97
CA SER A 13 32.84 14.99 -30.62
C SER A 13 32.88 15.53 -29.18
N LEU A 14 31.84 16.25 -28.77
CA LEU A 14 31.66 16.73 -27.39
C LEU A 14 31.37 15.58 -26.42
N LEU A 15 30.58 14.58 -26.83
CA LEU A 15 30.30 13.40 -26.01
C LEU A 15 31.57 12.61 -25.70
N HIS A 16 32.47 12.48 -26.68
CA HIS A 16 33.76 11.81 -26.49
C HIS A 16 34.62 12.53 -25.46
N LYS A 17 34.71 13.87 -25.52
CA LYS A 17 35.42 14.68 -24.52
C LYS A 17 34.85 14.50 -23.11
N GLU A 18 33.52 14.46 -23.00
CA GLU A 18 32.85 14.23 -21.72
C GLU A 18 33.13 12.82 -21.16
N PHE A 19 33.19 11.79 -22.01
CA PHE A 19 33.60 10.45 -21.57
C PHE A 19 35.06 10.37 -21.11
N LEU A 20 35.97 11.11 -21.76
CA LEU A 20 37.35 11.21 -21.29
C LEU A 20 37.44 11.90 -19.93
N PHE A 21 36.67 12.96 -19.73
CA PHE A 21 36.58 13.67 -18.46
C PHE A 21 36.01 12.79 -17.34
N ILE A 22 34.89 12.10 -17.59
CA ILE A 22 34.29 11.14 -16.65
C ILE A 22 35.27 10.01 -16.31
N ARG A 23 36.01 9.50 -17.31
CA ARG A 23 37.04 8.48 -17.10
C ARG A 23 38.14 8.99 -16.17
N GLN A 24 38.62 10.21 -16.40
CA GLN A 24 39.70 10.81 -15.61
C GLN A 24 39.29 11.02 -14.14
N ILE A 25 38.08 11.55 -13.90
CA ILE A 25 37.51 11.70 -12.55
C ILE A 25 37.32 10.34 -11.87
N ALA A 26 36.85 9.34 -12.60
CA ALA A 26 36.63 8.01 -12.01
C ALA A 26 37.96 7.36 -11.61
N VAL A 27 39.00 7.47 -12.44
CA VAL A 27 40.32 6.94 -12.08
C VAL A 27 40.95 7.73 -10.94
N SER A 28 40.82 9.07 -10.91
CA SER A 28 41.33 9.88 -9.79
C SER A 28 40.63 9.56 -8.47
N ASN A 29 39.39 9.09 -8.52
CA ASN A 29 38.62 8.64 -7.35
C ASN A 29 38.85 7.15 -7.01
N GLY A 30 39.85 6.49 -7.61
CA GLY A 30 40.26 5.12 -7.27
C GLY A 30 39.45 4.00 -7.93
N TYR A 31 38.65 4.28 -8.96
CA TYR A 31 37.90 3.24 -9.67
C TYR A 31 38.78 2.53 -10.72
N PRO A 32 38.73 1.18 -10.82
CA PRO A 32 39.49 0.43 -11.83
C PRO A 32 39.12 0.82 -13.27
N LEU A 33 40.13 1.07 -14.11
CA LEU A 33 39.92 1.46 -15.51
C LEU A 33 39.04 0.49 -16.32
N PRO A 34 39.20 -0.86 -16.22
CA PRO A 34 38.34 -1.79 -16.96
C PRO A 34 36.86 -1.69 -16.56
N PHE A 35 36.60 -1.42 -15.28
CA PHE A 35 35.25 -1.24 -14.77
C PHE A 35 34.60 0.02 -15.36
N VAL A 36 35.31 1.14 -15.35
CA VAL A 36 34.80 2.42 -15.88
C VAL A 36 34.51 2.32 -17.38
N LEU A 37 35.42 1.73 -18.16
CA LEU A 37 35.24 1.53 -19.60
C LEU A 37 34.06 0.61 -19.90
N ASN A 38 33.87 -0.45 -19.11
CA ASN A 38 32.73 -1.35 -19.26
C ASN A 38 31.39 -0.64 -18.98
N VAL A 39 31.34 0.20 -17.94
CA VAL A 39 30.15 0.99 -17.62
C VAL A 39 29.82 1.98 -18.74
N ILE A 40 30.82 2.66 -19.31
CA ILE A 40 30.63 3.55 -20.46
C ILE A 40 30.08 2.77 -21.66
N ARG A 41 30.72 1.66 -22.01
CA ARG A 41 30.32 0.79 -23.13
C ARG A 41 28.88 0.29 -23.00
N VAL A 42 28.56 -0.33 -21.87
CA VAL A 42 27.22 -0.92 -21.64
C VAL A 42 26.13 0.15 -21.66
N THR A 43 26.41 1.34 -21.11
CA THR A 43 25.44 2.44 -21.10
C THR A 43 25.24 3.02 -22.50
N PHE A 44 26.32 3.15 -23.29
CA PHE A 44 26.26 3.59 -24.68
C PHE A 44 25.47 2.63 -25.56
N GLU A 45 25.74 1.32 -25.46
CA GLU A 45 25.01 0.30 -26.23
C GLU A 45 23.52 0.28 -25.89
N ARG A 46 23.15 0.40 -24.60
CA ARG A 46 21.75 0.52 -24.21
C ARG A 46 21.08 1.75 -24.82
N HIS A 47 21.77 2.88 -24.89
CA HIS A 47 21.23 4.10 -25.48
C HIS A 47 21.04 3.97 -27.00
N ARG A 48 22.00 3.34 -27.69
CA ARG A 48 21.93 3.03 -29.13
C ARG A 48 20.80 2.03 -29.47
N LEU A 49 20.59 1.05 -28.61
CA LEU A 49 19.50 0.07 -28.75
C LEU A 49 18.13 0.68 -28.40
N ALA A 50 18.07 1.65 -27.48
CA ALA A 50 16.82 2.33 -27.13
C ALA A 50 16.32 3.28 -28.23
N SER A 51 17.22 3.83 -29.05
CA SER A 51 16.86 4.66 -30.22
C SER A 51 16.49 3.86 -31.48
N SER A 52 16.73 2.54 -31.48
CA SER A 52 16.26 1.62 -32.52
C SER A 52 15.06 0.82 -31.98
N SER A 53 13.86 1.13 -32.46
CA SER A 53 12.58 0.64 -31.94
C SER A 53 12.41 -0.89 -32.03
N THR A 54 12.87 -1.65 -31.03
CA THR A 54 12.27 -2.95 -30.64
C THR A 54 12.55 -3.28 -29.15
N PRO A 55 11.55 -3.72 -28.37
CA PRO A 55 11.77 -4.12 -26.98
C PRO A 55 12.20 -5.60 -26.95
N SER A 56 13.41 -5.88 -26.48
CA SER A 56 13.78 -7.23 -26.09
C SER A 56 14.56 -7.24 -24.77
N SER A 57 13.96 -7.97 -23.85
CA SER A 57 14.45 -8.47 -22.58
C SER A 57 15.95 -8.76 -22.55
N SER A 58 16.61 -8.24 -21.51
CA SER A 58 17.75 -8.83 -20.81
C SER A 58 18.53 -9.92 -21.54
N PHE A 59 19.48 -9.52 -22.40
CA PHE A 59 20.57 -10.40 -22.80
C PHE A 59 21.74 -10.24 -21.84
N LYS A 60 21.98 -11.28 -21.03
CA LYS A 60 23.31 -11.56 -20.49
C LYS A 60 24.17 -12.01 -21.68
N ILE A 61 25.31 -11.34 -21.88
CA ILE A 61 26.31 -11.79 -22.83
C ILE A 61 27.15 -12.85 -22.12
N ASP A 62 26.87 -14.11 -22.39
CA ASP A 62 27.87 -15.17 -22.26
C ASP A 62 28.77 -15.10 -23.50
N GLN A 63 30.07 -14.88 -23.28
CA GLN A 63 31.06 -15.06 -24.33
C GLN A 63 31.29 -16.56 -24.53
N ASN A 64 30.98 -17.03 -25.73
CA ASN A 64 31.60 -18.15 -26.47
C ASN A 64 30.57 -19.10 -27.08
N LYS A 65 30.20 -18.81 -28.33
CA LYS A 65 30.11 -19.73 -29.47
C LYS A 65 29.28 -19.06 -30.55
N PHE A 66 29.85 -18.84 -31.73
CA PHE A 66 29.32 -19.35 -33.01
C PHE A 66 30.16 -18.80 -34.17
N ASN A 67 30.69 -19.72 -34.96
CA ASN A 67 30.85 -19.53 -36.39
C ASN A 67 30.59 -20.88 -37.05
N LYS A 68 29.39 -21.04 -37.62
CA LYS A 68 29.19 -21.30 -39.05
C LYS A 68 27.70 -21.49 -39.35
N ASN A 69 27.30 -20.76 -40.39
CA ASN A 69 25.98 -20.67 -40.97
C ASN A 69 25.59 -21.95 -41.70
N THR A 70 24.29 -22.27 -41.70
CA THR A 70 23.60 -22.79 -42.88
C THR A 70 22.14 -22.35 -42.82
N ASN A 71 21.75 -21.54 -43.81
CA ASN A 71 20.38 -21.10 -44.04
C ASN A 71 19.58 -22.24 -44.68
N VAL A 72 18.48 -22.66 -44.06
CA VAL A 72 17.36 -23.29 -44.76
C VAL A 72 16.08 -22.67 -44.23
N SER A 73 15.34 -22.03 -45.13
CA SER A 73 14.07 -21.38 -44.88
C SER A 73 12.95 -22.42 -44.96
N VAL A 74 12.31 -22.73 -43.84
CA VAL A 74 10.99 -23.36 -43.84
C VAL A 74 10.05 -22.44 -43.06
N LYS A 75 9.10 -21.87 -43.79
CA LYS A 75 7.98 -21.10 -43.24
C LYS A 75 6.98 -22.11 -42.66
N GLU A 76 6.91 -22.23 -41.34
CA GLU A 76 5.79 -22.88 -40.66
C GLU A 76 5.16 -21.94 -39.64
N ASN A 77 3.83 -21.96 -39.61
CA ASN A 77 2.94 -21.14 -38.81
C ASN A 77 3.28 -21.18 -37.31
N LEU A 78 3.82 -20.09 -36.76
CA LEU A 78 4.05 -19.94 -35.32
C LEU A 78 2.77 -19.45 -34.61
N GLN A 79 1.85 -20.38 -34.31
CA GLN A 79 0.94 -20.15 -33.18
C GLN A 79 1.82 -20.09 -31.92
N LYS A 80 1.93 -18.91 -31.30
CA LYS A 80 2.69 -18.74 -30.05
C LYS A 80 2.05 -19.62 -28.97
N ASN A 81 2.68 -20.76 -28.67
CA ASN A 81 2.32 -21.59 -27.54
C ASN A 81 2.35 -20.74 -26.27
N GLN A 82 1.21 -20.65 -25.57
CA GLN A 82 1.10 -19.91 -24.33
C GLN A 82 1.93 -20.64 -23.26
N VAL A 83 3.02 -20.01 -22.80
CA VAL A 83 3.87 -20.57 -21.74
C VAL A 83 3.37 -20.07 -20.39
N LEU A 84 3.00 -20.99 -19.48
CA LEU A 84 2.57 -20.67 -18.13
C LEU A 84 3.63 -21.13 -17.14
N LEU A 85 4.25 -20.16 -16.48
CA LEU A 85 5.28 -20.38 -15.46
C LEU A 85 4.60 -20.60 -14.11
N VAL A 86 4.90 -21.72 -13.46
CA VAL A 86 4.39 -22.04 -12.12
C VAL A 86 5.54 -22.07 -11.14
N ASP A 87 5.55 -21.14 -10.20
CA ASP A 87 6.51 -21.13 -9.11
C ASP A 87 6.16 -22.21 -8.08
N ILE A 88 7.11 -23.10 -7.79
CA ILE A 88 6.94 -24.20 -6.83
C ILE A 88 8.05 -24.12 -5.78
N PRO A 89 7.73 -24.16 -4.47
CA PRO A 89 8.76 -24.18 -3.44
C PRO A 89 9.61 -25.45 -3.53
N TYR A 90 10.94 -25.27 -3.44
CA TYR A 90 11.93 -26.33 -3.52
C TYR A 90 12.13 -26.98 -2.15
N VAL A 91 11.63 -28.21 -2.02
CA VAL A 91 11.71 -29.08 -0.83
C VAL A 91 12.48 -30.38 -1.19
N GLY A 92 13.15 -30.41 -2.35
CA GLY A 92 13.90 -31.57 -2.84
C GLY A 92 13.06 -32.52 -3.71
N ARG A 93 13.05 -33.83 -3.37
CA ARG A 93 12.43 -34.89 -4.19
C ARG A 93 10.92 -34.68 -4.39
N LEU A 94 10.24 -34.11 -3.39
CA LEU A 94 8.81 -33.81 -3.44
C LEU A 94 8.48 -32.81 -4.55
N THR A 95 9.25 -31.72 -4.65
CA THR A 95 9.08 -30.70 -5.71
C THR A 95 9.25 -31.30 -7.10
N SER A 96 10.23 -32.18 -7.28
CA SER A 96 10.49 -32.84 -8.56
C SER A 96 9.35 -33.81 -8.94
N THR A 97 8.86 -34.59 -7.98
CA THR A 97 7.75 -35.53 -8.19
C THR A 97 6.45 -34.79 -8.48
N PHE A 98 6.18 -33.72 -7.73
CA PHE A 98 5.03 -32.85 -7.91
C PHE A 98 5.07 -32.15 -9.27
N GLY A 99 6.21 -31.60 -9.69
CA GLY A 99 6.38 -30.97 -11.00
C GLY A 99 6.09 -31.93 -12.16
N LYS A 100 6.54 -33.19 -12.08
CA LYS A 100 6.22 -34.22 -13.09
C LYS A 100 4.73 -34.56 -13.13
N LYS A 101 4.10 -34.72 -11.97
CA LYS A 101 2.65 -34.97 -11.88
C LYS A 101 1.86 -33.79 -12.44
N LEU A 102 2.26 -32.56 -12.13
CA LEU A 102 1.65 -31.34 -12.62
C LEU A 102 1.73 -31.24 -14.15
N LEU A 103 2.89 -31.56 -14.74
CA LEU A 103 3.07 -31.62 -16.19
C LEU A 103 2.16 -32.67 -16.85
N ASN A 104 1.99 -33.84 -16.24
CA ASN A 104 1.12 -34.88 -16.77
C ASN A 104 -0.36 -34.46 -16.76
N VAL A 105 -0.81 -33.82 -15.68
CA VAL A 105 -2.17 -33.26 -15.60
C VAL A 105 -2.37 -32.13 -16.61
N ALA A 106 -1.37 -31.25 -16.78
CA ALA A 106 -1.45 -30.15 -17.73
C ALA A 106 -1.62 -30.64 -19.18
N LYS A 107 -0.90 -31.71 -19.55
CA LYS A 107 -1.04 -32.36 -20.86
C LYS A 107 -2.44 -32.93 -21.10
N GLN A 108 -3.09 -33.45 -20.06
CA GLN A 108 -4.45 -33.99 -20.16
C GLN A 108 -5.51 -32.90 -20.33
N VAL A 109 -5.40 -31.79 -19.58
CA VAL A 109 -6.42 -30.74 -19.58
C VAL A 109 -6.30 -29.81 -20.79
N LYS A 110 -5.07 -29.39 -21.14
CA LYS A 110 -4.85 -28.45 -22.25
C LYS A 110 -3.49 -28.71 -22.92
N PRO A 111 -3.43 -29.54 -23.98
CA PRO A 111 -2.16 -29.91 -24.63
C PRO A 111 -1.47 -28.73 -25.34
N THR A 112 -2.21 -27.65 -25.65
CA THR A 112 -1.68 -26.42 -26.23
C THR A 112 -0.98 -25.50 -25.20
N LEU A 113 -1.11 -25.80 -23.91
CA LEU A 113 -0.51 -25.03 -22.83
C LEU A 113 0.86 -25.60 -22.46
N HIS A 114 1.92 -24.81 -22.64
CA HIS A 114 3.26 -25.18 -22.22
C HIS A 114 3.47 -24.76 -20.75
N LEU A 115 3.16 -25.64 -19.81
CA LEU A 115 3.36 -25.40 -18.39
C LEU A 115 4.83 -25.67 -18.01
N GLN A 116 5.47 -24.72 -17.34
CA GLN A 116 6.84 -24.85 -16.87
C GLN A 116 6.91 -24.68 -15.34
N PRO A 117 7.12 -25.77 -14.58
CA PRO A 117 7.31 -25.68 -13.14
C PRO A 117 8.72 -25.14 -12.84
N ILE A 118 8.81 -24.02 -12.12
CA ILE A 118 10.06 -23.40 -11.70
C ILE A 118 10.26 -23.63 -10.19
N PRO A 119 11.26 -24.42 -9.77
CA PRO A 119 11.59 -24.55 -8.36
C PRO A 119 12.19 -23.24 -7.83
N ARG A 120 11.57 -22.68 -6.79
CA ARG A 120 12.02 -21.47 -6.08
C ARG A 120 12.40 -21.84 -4.64
N PRO A 121 13.29 -21.11 -3.98
CA PRO A 121 13.58 -21.33 -2.57
C PRO A 121 12.29 -21.35 -1.73
N PHE A 122 12.27 -22.15 -0.67
CA PHE A 122 11.12 -22.18 0.23
C PHE A 122 10.83 -20.77 0.78
N PRO A 123 9.56 -20.30 0.79
CA PRO A 123 9.23 -18.99 1.32
C PRO A 123 9.66 -18.90 2.79
N LYS A 124 10.04 -17.70 3.24
CA LYS A 124 10.36 -17.49 4.65
C LYS A 124 9.14 -17.86 5.50
N VAL A 125 9.35 -18.42 6.69
CA VAL A 125 8.27 -18.73 7.64
C VAL A 125 7.36 -17.52 7.87
N LEU A 126 7.95 -16.32 7.90
CA LEU A 126 7.25 -15.04 7.99
C LEU A 126 6.23 -14.79 6.86
N THR A 127 6.41 -15.41 5.69
CA THR A 127 5.47 -15.33 4.56
C THR A 127 4.33 -16.32 4.69
N LEU A 128 4.54 -17.45 5.38
CA LEU A 128 3.54 -18.49 5.58
C LEU A 128 2.55 -18.14 6.69
N PHE A 129 3.00 -17.40 7.69
CA PHE A 129 2.17 -17.00 8.83
C PHE A 129 2.04 -15.48 8.88
N ALA A 130 0.80 -15.00 9.01
CA ALA A 130 0.58 -13.59 9.32
C ALA A 130 1.26 -13.27 10.66
N ARG A 131 2.10 -12.21 10.69
CA ARG A 131 2.85 -11.83 11.90
C ARG A 131 1.94 -11.46 13.08
N LYS A 132 0.70 -11.04 12.81
CA LYS A 132 -0.29 -10.57 13.78
C LYS A 132 -1.65 -11.10 13.40
N ASP A 133 -2.49 -11.35 14.40
CA ASP A 133 -3.88 -11.68 14.20
C ASP A 133 -4.61 -10.56 13.44
N PRO A 134 -5.52 -10.90 12.52
CA PRO A 134 -6.29 -9.91 11.80
C PRO A 134 -7.14 -9.12 12.79
N VAL A 135 -7.04 -7.79 12.73
CA VAL A 135 -7.84 -6.92 13.58
C VAL A 135 -9.30 -6.94 13.08
N PRO A 136 -10.28 -7.23 13.96
CA PRO A 136 -11.69 -7.18 13.62
C PRO A 136 -12.08 -5.83 13.02
N ARG A 137 -13.10 -5.82 12.16
CA ARG A 137 -13.46 -4.64 11.35
C ARG A 137 -13.76 -3.40 12.20
N GLU A 138 -14.48 -3.58 13.30
CA GLU A 138 -14.88 -2.51 14.23
C GLU A 138 -13.69 -1.88 14.98
N LEU A 139 -12.61 -2.65 15.18
CA LEU A 139 -11.41 -2.20 15.87
C LEU A 139 -10.36 -1.64 14.91
N LEU A 140 -10.67 -1.54 13.61
CA LEU A 140 -9.79 -0.91 12.63
C LEU A 140 -9.68 0.59 12.88
N SER A 141 -8.51 1.14 12.56
CA SER A 141 -8.21 2.57 12.61
C SER A 141 -7.56 3.03 11.29
N ASN A 142 -7.56 4.35 11.08
CA ASN A 142 -7.05 5.00 9.88
C ASN A 142 -7.76 4.52 8.61
N VAL A 143 -9.08 4.53 8.66
CA VAL A 143 -9.97 4.05 7.60
C VAL A 143 -10.92 5.14 7.14
N VAL A 144 -11.31 5.05 5.86
CA VAL A 144 -12.47 5.74 5.30
C VAL A 144 -13.57 4.71 5.16
N TYR A 145 -14.72 5.01 5.74
CA TYR A 145 -15.87 4.12 5.78
C TYR A 145 -17.10 4.80 5.17
N ASN A 146 -18.06 3.99 4.75
CA ASN A 146 -19.39 4.43 4.36
C ASN A 146 -20.44 3.74 5.24
N VAL A 147 -21.36 4.52 5.80
CA VAL A 147 -22.51 4.04 6.56
C VAL A 147 -23.79 4.50 5.85
N ASN A 148 -24.74 3.59 5.72
CA ASN A 148 -26.01 3.88 5.05
C ASN A 148 -27.14 3.99 6.07
N CYS A 149 -28.19 4.73 5.70
CA CYS A 149 -29.46 4.72 6.40
C CYS A 149 -30.27 3.47 6.01
N THR A 150 -31.04 2.93 6.96
CA THR A 150 -31.94 1.78 6.71
C THR A 150 -33.25 2.19 6.05
N GLY A 151 -33.75 3.40 6.34
CA GLY A 151 -35.04 3.90 5.86
C GLY A 151 -34.98 4.74 4.58
N CYS A 152 -33.79 5.17 4.14
CA CYS A 152 -33.64 5.94 2.90
C CYS A 152 -32.31 5.67 2.20
N SER A 153 -32.18 6.13 0.95
CA SER A 153 -30.94 6.00 0.15
C SER A 153 -29.81 6.95 0.59
N ALA A 154 -29.92 7.54 1.79
CA ALA A 154 -28.92 8.45 2.30
C ALA A 154 -27.70 7.67 2.83
N GLY A 155 -26.51 8.17 2.50
CA GLY A 155 -25.24 7.60 2.94
C GLY A 155 -24.35 8.67 3.54
N TYR A 156 -23.45 8.25 4.43
CA TYR A 156 -22.43 9.07 5.06
C TYR A 156 -21.05 8.46 4.84
N ILE A 157 -20.13 9.25 4.28
CA ILE A 157 -18.72 8.87 4.13
C ILE A 157 -17.90 9.65 5.15
N GLY A 158 -17.22 8.93 6.03
CA GLY A 158 -16.36 9.53 7.04
C GLY A 158 -14.98 8.88 7.07
N LYS A 159 -13.99 9.65 7.51
CA LYS A 159 -12.69 9.14 7.95
C LYS A 159 -12.62 8.98 9.47
N THR A 160 -11.73 8.10 9.93
CA THR A 160 -11.35 8.04 11.34
C THR A 160 -9.89 7.65 11.53
N CYS A 161 -9.20 8.35 12.43
CA CYS A 161 -7.89 7.94 12.96
C CYS A 161 -8.03 7.04 14.20
N ARG A 162 -9.18 7.13 14.88
CA ARG A 162 -9.55 6.30 16.03
C ARG A 162 -10.10 4.96 15.55
N GLN A 163 -10.38 4.05 16.49
CA GLN A 163 -11.12 2.84 16.18
C GLN A 163 -12.51 3.18 15.63
N VAL A 164 -13.00 2.40 14.66
CA VAL A 164 -14.30 2.63 14.04
C VAL A 164 -15.43 2.55 15.08
N SER A 165 -15.40 1.57 15.97
CA SER A 165 -16.35 1.45 17.10
C SER A 165 -16.45 2.75 17.89
N ARG A 166 -15.29 3.31 18.29
CA ARG A 166 -15.25 4.58 19.02
C ARG A 166 -15.82 5.73 18.21
N ARG A 167 -15.55 5.76 16.91
CA ARG A 167 -16.09 6.80 16.01
C ARG A 167 -17.61 6.70 15.88
N PHE A 168 -18.17 5.50 15.86
CA PHE A 168 -19.62 5.30 15.79
C PHE A 168 -20.31 5.74 17.08
N GLU A 169 -19.70 5.50 18.24
CA GLU A 169 -20.21 6.04 19.51
C GLU A 169 -20.23 7.56 19.56
N GLU A 170 -19.24 8.23 18.96
CA GLU A 170 -19.22 9.69 18.82
C GLU A 170 -20.36 10.20 17.92
N HIS A 171 -20.88 9.34 17.04
CA HIS A 171 -21.99 9.63 16.15
C HIS A 171 -23.35 9.16 16.66
N GLY A 172 -23.42 8.60 17.89
CA GLY A 172 -24.68 8.19 18.51
C GLY A 172 -24.93 6.68 18.55
N LYS A 173 -24.01 5.82 18.06
CA LYS A 173 -24.17 4.36 18.24
C LYS A 173 -24.20 4.03 19.73
N VAL A 174 -25.33 3.48 20.19
CA VAL A 174 -25.49 3.03 21.57
C VAL A 174 -24.51 1.88 21.81
N ARG A 175 -23.71 1.99 22.88
CA ARG A 175 -22.93 0.86 23.37
C ARG A 175 -23.90 -0.17 23.94
N LEU A 176 -24.13 -1.25 23.21
CA LEU A 176 -24.70 -2.43 23.83
C LEU A 176 -23.68 -2.94 24.87
N PRO A 177 -24.14 -3.32 26.08
CA PRO A 177 -23.26 -3.96 27.03
C PRO A 177 -22.77 -5.27 26.41
N SER A 178 -21.54 -5.27 25.90
CA SER A 178 -20.84 -6.51 25.62
C SER A 178 -20.84 -7.32 26.92
N SER A 179 -21.13 -8.62 26.83
CA SER A 179 -20.93 -9.55 27.95
C SER A 179 -19.65 -9.19 28.70
N PRO A 180 -19.65 -9.19 30.04
CA PRO A 180 -18.48 -8.78 30.81
C PRO A 180 -17.24 -9.49 30.25
N PRO A 181 -16.12 -8.77 30.04
CA PRO A 181 -14.90 -9.40 29.58
C PRO A 181 -14.62 -10.60 30.49
N PRO A 182 -14.22 -11.77 29.97
CA PRO A 182 -13.96 -12.93 30.80
C PRO A 182 -13.07 -12.53 31.98
N GLN A 183 -13.68 -12.51 33.17
CA GLN A 183 -12.96 -12.29 34.41
C GLN A 183 -12.06 -13.52 34.55
N HIS A 184 -10.76 -13.28 34.74
CA HIS A 184 -9.69 -14.28 34.79
C HIS A 184 -9.19 -14.80 33.44
N PHE A 185 -8.25 -14.05 32.85
CA PHE A 185 -7.06 -14.75 32.38
C PHE A 185 -6.31 -15.23 33.63
N PRO A 186 -6.03 -16.54 33.80
CA PRO A 186 -5.14 -16.97 34.87
C PRO A 186 -3.79 -16.29 34.62
N THR A 187 -3.39 -15.41 35.55
CA THR A 187 -2.02 -14.94 35.65
C THR A 187 -1.16 -16.19 35.78
N LEU A 188 -0.47 -16.58 34.71
CA LEU A 188 0.57 -17.58 34.80
C LEU A 188 1.65 -17.00 35.71
N THR A 189 1.59 -17.34 37.01
CA THR A 189 2.69 -17.19 37.96
C THR A 189 3.78 -18.14 37.51
N THR A 190 4.48 -17.76 36.44
CA THR A 190 5.65 -18.45 35.98
C THR A 190 6.74 -18.14 37.00
N THR A 191 6.91 -19.01 37.97
CA THR A 191 8.13 -19.15 38.75
C THR A 191 9.25 -19.66 37.82
N SER A 192 9.60 -18.89 36.79
CA SER A 192 10.80 -19.15 35.99
C SER A 192 11.97 -18.43 36.65
N MET A 193 12.84 -19.21 37.27
CA MET A 193 14.21 -18.87 37.66
C MET A 193 15.08 -18.63 36.41
N PHE A 194 14.83 -17.56 35.64
CA PHE A 194 15.72 -17.17 34.54
C PHE A 194 15.89 -15.65 34.43
N SER A 195 17.15 -15.21 34.58
CA SER A 195 17.75 -13.90 34.29
C SER A 195 16.87 -12.66 34.47
N GLN A 196 16.89 -12.09 35.68
CA GLN A 196 16.48 -10.70 35.87
C GLN A 196 17.45 -9.77 35.14
N ARG A 197 16.92 -8.94 34.23
CA ARG A 197 17.62 -7.75 33.75
C ARG A 197 18.00 -6.87 34.96
N PRO A 198 19.16 -6.20 34.96
CA PRO A 198 19.53 -5.31 36.05
C PRO A 198 18.45 -4.23 36.21
N LYS A 199 17.88 -4.14 37.42
CA LYS A 199 16.88 -3.14 37.78
C LYS A 199 17.50 -1.76 37.60
N ARG A 200 16.96 -0.95 36.68
CA ARG A 200 17.19 0.50 36.72
C ARG A 200 16.55 1.02 38.01
N ASN A 201 17.30 1.74 38.84
CA ASN A 201 16.78 2.54 39.94
C ASN A 201 15.92 3.68 39.34
N VAL A 202 14.68 3.37 38.98
CA VAL A 202 13.66 4.38 38.69
C VAL A 202 12.75 4.42 39.91
N PRO A 203 12.54 5.58 40.55
CA PRO A 203 11.62 5.68 41.66
C PRO A 203 10.24 5.20 41.21
N ILE A 204 9.61 4.34 42.02
CA ILE A 204 8.24 3.91 41.80
C ILE A 204 7.36 5.14 42.03
N VAL A 205 6.93 5.78 40.95
CA VAL A 205 5.92 6.83 41.01
C VAL A 205 4.60 6.13 41.31
N ASN A 206 4.10 6.29 42.53
CA ASN A 206 2.75 5.86 42.88
C ASN A 206 1.76 6.81 42.20
N TYR A 207 1.20 6.38 41.07
CA TYR A 207 0.09 7.04 40.37
C TYR A 207 -1.26 6.81 41.08
N ALA A 208 -1.26 6.66 42.40
CA ALA A 208 -2.50 6.45 43.15
C ALA A 208 -3.41 7.65 42.91
N LEU A 209 -4.56 7.40 42.28
CA LEU A 209 -5.60 8.40 42.09
C LEU A 209 -6.00 8.89 43.49
N LYS A 210 -5.84 10.20 43.73
CA LYS A 210 -6.42 10.83 44.93
C LYS A 210 -7.90 10.47 44.97
N GLU A 211 -8.36 9.89 46.07
CA GLU A 211 -9.77 9.62 46.29
C GLU A 211 -10.51 10.97 46.21
N LYS A 212 -11.21 11.20 45.10
CA LYS A 212 -12.08 12.36 44.94
C LYS A 212 -13.33 12.13 45.79
N ASN A 213 -13.87 13.20 46.37
CA ASN A 213 -15.17 13.14 47.05
C ASN A 213 -16.24 12.60 46.08
N LEU A 214 -17.15 11.78 46.60
CA LEU A 214 -18.20 11.12 45.82
C LEU A 214 -19.08 12.13 45.06
N ASP A 215 -19.37 13.27 45.69
CA ASP A 215 -20.20 14.33 45.12
C ASP A 215 -19.49 15.05 43.95
N GLU A 216 -18.19 15.33 44.09
CA GLU A 216 -17.37 15.89 43.01
C GLU A 216 -17.27 14.91 41.82
N ALA A 217 -17.18 13.61 42.10
CA ALA A 217 -17.17 12.59 41.07
C ALA A 217 -18.51 12.47 40.32
N ILE A 218 -19.64 12.60 41.04
CA ILE A 218 -20.99 12.59 40.45
C ILE A 218 -21.20 13.82 39.57
N GLU A 219 -20.81 15.01 40.03
CA GLU A 219 -20.86 16.22 39.21
C GLU A 219 -19.98 16.13 37.95
N ASP A 220 -18.76 15.62 38.08
CA ASP A 220 -17.86 15.39 36.95
C ASP A 220 -18.51 14.42 35.93
N ILE A 221 -19.19 13.36 36.39
CA ILE A 221 -19.90 12.41 35.52
C ILE A 221 -21.05 13.09 34.77
N PHE A 222 -21.86 13.91 35.46
CA PHE A 222 -23.01 14.60 34.85
C PHE A 222 -22.55 15.62 33.80
N LYS A 223 -21.52 16.43 34.12
CA LYS A 223 -20.89 17.36 33.19
C LYS A 223 -20.32 16.63 31.96
N LEU A 224 -19.66 15.48 32.16
CA LEU A 224 -19.14 14.66 31.07
C LEU A 224 -20.24 14.07 30.18
N SER A 225 -21.39 13.67 30.74
CA SER A 225 -22.53 13.21 29.95
C SER A 225 -23.12 14.35 29.11
N ASP A 226 -23.28 15.54 29.67
CA ASP A 226 -23.85 16.69 28.99
C ASP A 226 -22.96 17.15 27.82
N GLU A 227 -21.65 17.25 28.04
CA GLU A 227 -20.69 17.56 26.97
C GLU A 227 -20.68 16.52 25.86
N LYS A 228 -20.81 15.23 26.22
CA LYS A 228 -20.84 14.14 25.24
C LYS A 228 -22.09 14.21 24.40
N ASN A 229 -23.25 14.43 25.02
CA ASN A 229 -24.53 14.57 24.34
C ASN A 229 -24.54 15.78 23.39
N LEU A 230 -23.94 16.91 23.81
CA LEU A 230 -23.77 18.08 22.96
C LEU A 230 -22.90 17.81 21.72
N LYS A 231 -21.85 16.99 21.84
CA LYS A 231 -21.00 16.62 20.69
C LYS A 231 -21.72 15.67 19.72
N ILE A 232 -22.54 14.76 20.25
CA ILE A 232 -23.34 13.83 19.44
C ILE A 232 -24.38 14.60 18.62
N SER A 233 -25.08 15.56 19.22
CA SER A 233 -26.14 16.34 18.55
C SER A 233 -25.64 17.19 17.37
N GLN A 234 -24.34 17.50 17.33
CA GLN A 234 -23.71 18.19 16.21
C GLN A 234 -23.47 17.30 15.00
N SER A 235 -23.52 15.97 15.15
CA SER A 235 -23.28 15.03 14.06
C SER A 235 -24.40 15.04 13.02
N ALA A 236 -24.03 15.11 11.74
CA ALA A 236 -25.00 15.01 10.64
C ALA A 236 -25.76 13.69 10.62
N ILE A 237 -25.11 12.59 11.05
CA ILE A 237 -25.72 11.27 11.12
C ILE A 237 -26.82 11.25 12.19
N TYR A 238 -26.50 11.77 13.39
CA TYR A 238 -27.45 11.82 14.49
C TYR A 238 -28.62 12.77 14.19
N GLN A 239 -28.36 13.93 13.59
CA GLN A 239 -29.43 14.85 13.19
C GLN A 239 -30.39 14.21 12.18
N HIS A 240 -29.85 13.47 11.21
CA HIS A 240 -30.69 12.74 10.26
C HIS A 240 -31.61 11.72 10.95
N GLU A 241 -31.09 10.97 11.92
CA GLU A 241 -31.87 10.00 12.70
C GLU A 241 -33.00 10.69 13.50
N VAL A 242 -32.73 11.88 14.07
CA VAL A 242 -33.73 12.67 14.81
C VAL A 242 -34.78 13.29 13.87
N GLU A 243 -34.37 13.85 12.73
CA GLU A 243 -35.26 14.55 11.79
C GLU A 243 -36.16 13.61 11.00
N THR A 244 -35.63 12.45 10.58
CA THR A 244 -36.35 11.49 9.73
C THR A 244 -36.94 10.32 10.51
N GLY A 245 -36.48 10.09 11.75
CA GLY A 245 -36.85 8.89 12.52
C GLY A 245 -36.28 7.59 11.96
N HIS A 246 -35.36 7.65 10.98
CA HIS A 246 -34.74 6.47 10.40
C HIS A 246 -33.48 6.05 11.16
N PHE A 247 -33.27 4.74 11.25
CA PHE A 247 -32.09 4.17 11.90
C PHE A 247 -30.90 4.03 10.93
N ILE A 248 -29.70 4.19 11.47
CA ILE A 248 -28.45 4.02 10.74
C ILE A 248 -27.94 2.59 10.87
N ASP A 249 -27.52 1.99 9.76
CA ASP A 249 -26.97 0.62 9.74
C ASP A 249 -25.50 0.62 10.18
N TRP A 250 -25.30 0.53 11.49
CA TRP A 250 -23.98 0.53 12.11
C TRP A 250 -23.20 -0.78 11.97
N ASP A 251 -23.84 -1.86 11.55
CA ASP A 251 -23.24 -3.19 11.53
C ASP A 251 -22.80 -3.57 10.11
N ASN A 252 -23.55 -3.18 9.08
CA ASN A 252 -23.22 -3.42 7.67
C ASN A 252 -22.51 -2.25 6.98
N TRP A 253 -21.64 -1.55 7.70
CA TRP A 253 -20.85 -0.47 7.13
C TRP A 253 -19.74 -0.99 6.18
N LYS A 254 -19.43 -0.18 5.18
CA LYS A 254 -18.46 -0.54 4.12
C LYS A 254 -17.12 0.13 4.35
N LEU A 255 -16.05 -0.67 4.38
CA LEU A 255 -14.67 -0.17 4.38
C LEU A 255 -14.29 0.27 2.95
N LEU A 256 -14.11 1.56 2.73
CA LEU A 256 -13.74 2.11 1.42
C LEU A 256 -12.23 2.14 1.20
N SER A 257 -11.46 2.56 2.20
CA SER A 257 -10.00 2.60 2.10
C SER A 257 -9.32 2.64 3.48
N LYS A 258 -8.03 2.29 3.53
CA LYS A 258 -7.20 2.31 4.73
C LYS A 258 -5.81 2.84 4.44
N ASP A 259 -5.38 3.92 5.12
CA ASP A 259 -4.04 4.50 4.95
C ASP A 259 -3.46 4.91 6.30
N HIS A 260 -2.23 4.49 6.60
CA HIS A 260 -1.57 4.84 7.86
C HIS A 260 -1.12 6.31 7.91
N LYS A 261 -1.01 7.00 6.76
CA LYS A 261 -0.66 8.43 6.73
C LYS A 261 -1.93 9.27 6.75
N PHE A 262 -2.08 10.09 7.79
CA PHE A 262 -3.24 10.95 7.98
C PHE A 262 -3.58 11.81 6.75
N TYR A 263 -2.60 12.49 6.16
CA TYR A 263 -2.82 13.32 4.98
C TYR A 263 -3.35 12.52 3.77
N ARG A 264 -2.86 11.29 3.56
CA ARG A 264 -3.37 10.42 2.49
C ARG A 264 -4.79 9.94 2.77
N LEU A 265 -5.14 9.75 4.05
CA LEU A 265 -6.50 9.44 4.46
C LEU A 265 -7.47 10.58 4.10
N LEU A 266 -7.06 11.84 4.31
CA LEU A 266 -7.83 13.01 3.90
C LEU A 266 -8.09 13.03 2.39
N ILE A 267 -7.05 12.80 1.60
CA ILE A 267 -7.14 12.74 0.13
C ILE A 267 -8.12 11.63 -0.28
N ARG A 268 -7.98 10.43 0.30
CA ARG A 268 -8.84 9.29 -0.02
C ARG A 268 -10.30 9.55 0.32
N GLU A 269 -10.57 10.17 1.46
CA GLU A 269 -11.93 10.57 1.83
C GLU A 269 -12.49 11.59 0.82
N SER A 270 -11.74 12.65 0.48
CA SER A 270 -12.16 13.62 -0.54
C SER A 270 -12.49 12.96 -1.88
N ILE A 271 -11.66 11.99 -2.32
CA ILE A 271 -11.88 11.25 -3.56
C ILE A 271 -13.17 10.43 -3.48
N GLN A 272 -13.42 9.76 -2.36
CA GLN A 272 -14.62 8.94 -2.20
C GLN A 272 -15.90 9.75 -2.09
N ILE A 273 -15.88 10.89 -1.39
CA ILE A 273 -17.02 11.83 -1.36
C ILE A 273 -17.30 12.36 -2.77
N SER A 274 -16.26 12.77 -3.49
CA SER A 274 -16.41 13.27 -4.87
C SER A 274 -16.92 12.20 -5.86
N LYS A 275 -16.69 10.92 -5.58
CA LYS A 275 -17.10 9.82 -6.45
C LYS A 275 -18.52 9.33 -6.17
N LEU A 276 -18.90 9.28 -4.90
CA LEU A 276 -20.15 8.66 -4.43
C LEU A 276 -21.22 9.67 -4.04
N GLU A 277 -20.86 10.94 -3.86
CA GLU A 277 -21.76 12.06 -3.55
C GLU A 277 -22.80 11.73 -2.45
N PRO A 278 -22.35 11.32 -1.24
CA PRO A 278 -23.24 10.97 -0.14
C PRO A 278 -24.07 12.17 0.35
N SER A 279 -25.38 11.98 0.52
CA SER A 279 -26.31 13.05 0.91
C SER A 279 -26.15 13.53 2.36
N LEU A 280 -25.66 12.69 3.28
CA LEU A 280 -25.51 13.07 4.70
C LEU A 280 -24.24 13.89 4.97
N ASN A 281 -23.33 14.00 4.01
CA ASN A 281 -22.09 14.73 4.18
C ASN A 281 -22.32 16.24 4.03
N ARG A 282 -22.09 17.00 5.11
CA ARG A 282 -22.11 18.48 5.04
C ARG A 282 -20.93 19.07 4.25
N THR A 283 -19.81 18.34 4.20
CA THR A 283 -18.59 18.79 3.51
C THR A 283 -18.40 18.03 2.20
N VAL A 284 -18.10 18.77 1.13
CA VAL A 284 -17.85 18.20 -0.21
C VAL A 284 -16.49 17.49 -0.27
N ARG A 285 -15.51 17.94 0.51
CA ARG A 285 -14.15 17.38 0.56
C ARG A 285 -13.44 17.76 1.86
N SER A 286 -12.48 16.93 2.26
CA SER A 286 -11.62 17.21 3.42
C SER A 286 -10.36 18.00 3.09
N VAL A 287 -9.88 17.86 1.87
CA VAL A 287 -8.72 18.55 1.29
C VAL A 287 -9.06 18.91 -0.16
N PRO A 288 -8.69 20.10 -0.65
CA PRO A 288 -8.86 20.47 -2.06
C PRO A 288 -8.08 19.50 -2.96
N LEU A 289 -8.79 18.88 -3.91
CA LEU A 289 -8.19 18.02 -4.91
C LEU A 289 -7.91 18.84 -6.16
N VAL A 290 -6.64 18.96 -6.53
CA VAL A 290 -6.24 19.47 -7.85
C VAL A 290 -6.19 18.25 -8.77
N ILE A 291 -7.30 17.98 -9.44
CA ILE A 291 -7.37 16.94 -10.46
C ILE A 291 -6.94 17.61 -11.76
N TYR A 292 -5.72 17.31 -12.21
CA TYR A 292 -5.33 17.65 -13.57
C TYR A 292 -6.18 16.77 -14.50
N PRO A 293 -7.00 17.35 -15.38
CA PRO A 293 -7.68 16.53 -16.37
C PRO A 293 -6.63 15.83 -17.23
N ASP A 294 -6.95 14.62 -17.69
CA ASP A 294 -6.07 13.88 -18.58
C ASP A 294 -5.64 14.77 -19.75
N SER A 295 -4.40 14.59 -20.19
CA SER A 295 -3.71 15.39 -21.23
C SER A 295 -4.46 15.54 -22.58
N SER A 296 -5.65 14.95 -22.70
CA SER A 296 -6.58 15.11 -23.82
C SER A 296 -7.41 16.41 -23.77
N SER A 297 -7.54 17.10 -22.64
CA SER A 297 -8.20 18.43 -22.60
C SER A 297 -7.18 19.55 -22.47
N LEU A 298 -6.73 20.09 -23.62
CA LEU A 298 -5.96 21.33 -23.72
C LEU A 298 -6.79 22.53 -23.23
N PHE A 299 -6.85 22.76 -21.92
CA PHE A 299 -7.24 24.07 -21.38
C PHE A 299 -5.98 24.92 -21.21
N LYS A 300 -5.77 25.87 -22.14
CA LYS A 300 -4.86 27.00 -21.91
C LYS A 300 -5.42 27.81 -20.74
N ALA A 301 -4.75 27.79 -19.60
CA ALA A 301 -5.06 28.70 -18.50
C ALA A 301 -4.89 30.16 -18.99
N LYS A 302 -6.00 30.87 -19.21
CA LYS A 302 -5.99 32.32 -19.39
C LYS A 302 -5.99 32.96 -18.01
N PHE A 303 -4.79 33.24 -17.48
CA PHE A 303 -4.66 34.16 -16.35
C PHE A 303 -4.56 35.59 -16.92
N LYS A 304 -5.55 36.44 -16.64
CA LYS A 304 -5.43 37.90 -16.79
C LYS A 304 -5.05 38.45 -15.42
N MET A 305 -3.80 38.88 -15.26
CA MET A 305 -3.39 39.69 -14.12
C MET A 305 -4.02 41.08 -14.29
N LYS A 306 -4.75 41.57 -13.28
CA LYS A 306 -5.10 43.00 -13.19
C LYS A 306 -3.82 43.75 -12.80
N ALA A 307 -3.35 44.67 -13.65
CA ALA A 307 -2.38 45.67 -13.23
C ALA A 307 -3.07 46.58 -12.21
N GLY A 308 -2.47 46.71 -11.03
CA GLY A 308 -2.92 47.66 -10.01
C GLY A 308 -2.69 49.08 -10.49
N VAL A 309 -3.66 49.93 -10.21
CA VAL A 309 -3.51 51.40 -10.12
C VAL A 309 -3.04 51.71 -8.71
#